data_AF-A0A5B7F329-F1
#
_entry.id   AF-A0A5B7F329-F1
#
_cell.length_a   1.000
_cell.length_b   1.000
_cell.length_c   1.000
_cell.angle_alpha   90.00
_cell.angle_beta   90.00
_cell.angle_gamma   90.00
#
_symmetry.space_group_name_H-M   'P 1'
#
loop_
_entity.id
_entity.type
_entity.pdbx_description
1 polymer ?
#
loop_
_entity_poly.entity_id
_entity_poly.type
_entity_poly.pdbx_seq_one_letter_code
_entity_poly.pdbx_strand_id
1 'polypeptide(L)'
;MGKSKKRNAFYHYMNERKPEIEMRLKRTVTMAEMPQHVKADWEALPDSKKNKYRMMCGENREKLDCRGIPLRQHEEEAQDERRQAEEMKKSIAEMVDFYHVGQALHQATFFIVSTNFYVNTDLYYYVPAELSILQFNFNCGIMREFHETAKGK
;
A
#
# COMPACT_ATOMS: atom_id res chain seq x y z
N MET A 1 16.04 -21.57 -30.32
CA MET A 1 14.64 -21.45 -29.85
C MET A 1 14.26 -19.97 -29.87
N GLY A 2 13.32 -19.56 -30.72
CA GLY A 2 12.99 -18.15 -30.93
C GLY A 2 12.25 -17.54 -29.74
N LYS A 3 12.69 -16.37 -29.28
CA LYS A 3 11.98 -15.58 -28.26
C LYS A 3 10.57 -15.26 -28.77
N SER A 4 9.55 -15.87 -28.17
CA SER A 4 8.15 -15.46 -28.39
C SER A 4 8.01 -13.99 -28.03
N LYS A 5 7.73 -13.13 -29.02
CA LYS A 5 7.45 -11.71 -28.78
C LYS A 5 6.17 -11.62 -27.95
N LYS A 6 6.27 -11.16 -26.70
CA LYS A 6 5.11 -10.92 -25.84
C LYS A 6 4.08 -10.08 -26.61
N ARG A 7 2.84 -10.56 -26.67
CA ARG A 7 1.72 -9.87 -27.31
C ARG A 7 1.33 -8.68 -26.43
N ASN A 8 1.58 -7.47 -26.92
CA ASN A 8 1.31 -6.21 -26.22
C ASN A 8 -0.07 -5.65 -26.58
N ALA A 9 -0.52 -4.60 -25.90
CA ALA A 9 -1.86 -4.02 -26.10
C ALA A 9 -2.13 -3.67 -27.58
N PHE A 10 -1.11 -3.18 -28.28
CA PHE A 10 -1.21 -2.86 -29.71
C PHE A 10 -1.42 -4.10 -30.59
N TYR A 11 -0.85 -5.26 -30.24
CA TYR A 11 -1.09 -6.52 -30.95
C TYR A 11 -2.57 -6.93 -30.90
N HIS A 12 -3.22 -6.80 -29.74
CA HIS A 12 -4.65 -7.10 -29.60
C HIS A 12 -5.52 -6.12 -30.37
N TYR A 13 -5.16 -4.83 -30.37
CA TYR A 13 -5.82 -3.82 -31.19
C TYR A 13 -5.73 -4.13 -32.69
N MET A 14 -4.54 -4.48 -33.18
CA MET A 14 -4.35 -4.89 -34.58
C MET A 14 -5.19 -6.11 -34.93
N ASN A 15 -5.26 -7.12 -34.05
CA ASN A 15 -6.02 -8.33 -34.31
C ASN A 15 -7.53 -8.07 -34.36
N GLU A 16 -8.06 -7.16 -33.54
CA GLU A 16 -9.47 -6.72 -33.56
C GLU A 16 -9.80 -5.97 -34.86
N ARG A 17 -8.88 -5.13 -35.37
CA ARG A 17 -9.08 -4.33 -36.58
C ARG A 17 -8.77 -5.04 -37.89
N LYS A 18 -8.09 -6.18 -37.84
CA LYS A 18 -7.65 -6.92 -39.04
C LYS A 18 -8.80 -7.23 -40.02
N PRO A 19 -9.97 -7.75 -39.59
CA PRO A 19 -11.06 -8.05 -40.52
C PRO A 19 -11.59 -6.81 -41.27
N GLU A 20 -11.68 -5.67 -40.59
CA GLU A 20 -12.13 -4.40 -41.20
C GLU A 20 -11.14 -3.91 -42.26
N ILE A 21 -9.84 -4.03 -41.99
CA ILE A 21 -8.78 -3.63 -42.92
C ILE A 21 -8.72 -4.57 -44.13
N GLU A 22 -8.84 -5.88 -43.92
CA GLU A 22 -8.85 -6.86 -45.01
C GLU A 22 -10.08 -6.69 -45.92
N MET A 23 -11.24 -6.36 -45.35
CA MET A 23 -12.45 -6.03 -46.11
C MET A 23 -12.27 -4.74 -46.93
N ARG A 24 -11.68 -3.70 -46.33
CA ARG A 24 -11.40 -2.42 -47.01
C ARG A 24 -10.41 -2.57 -48.16
N LEU A 25 -9.38 -3.39 -47.97
CA LEU A 25 -8.32 -3.60 -48.96
C LEU A 25 -8.62 -4.75 -49.94
N LYS A 26 -9.71 -5.50 -49.74
CA LYS A 26 -10.09 -6.70 -50.51
C LYS A 26 -8.96 -7.71 -50.65
N ARG A 27 -8.07 -7.79 -49.65
CA ARG A 27 -6.95 -8.73 -49.59
C ARG A 27 -6.65 -9.11 -48.15
N THR A 28 -6.07 -10.29 -47.96
CA THR A 28 -5.53 -10.70 -46.66
C THR A 28 -4.25 -9.91 -46.35
N VAL A 29 -4.10 -9.47 -45.10
CA VAL A 29 -2.98 -8.63 -44.65
C VAL A 29 -2.20 -9.36 -43.55
N THR A 30 -0.87 -9.28 -43.60
CA THR A 30 -0.01 -9.87 -42.58
C THR A 30 0.05 -8.99 -41.34
N MET A 31 0.31 -9.59 -40.16
CA MET A 31 0.48 -8.81 -38.93
C MET A 31 1.68 -7.85 -38.96
N ALA A 32 2.63 -8.05 -39.88
CA ALA A 32 3.75 -7.14 -40.10
C ALA A 32 3.34 -5.87 -40.88
N GLU A 33 2.33 -5.96 -41.75
CA GLU A 33 1.79 -4.83 -42.53
C GLU A 33 0.74 -4.03 -41.75
N MET A 34 0.04 -4.66 -40.79
CA MET A 34 -1.01 -4.02 -39.99
C MET A 34 -0.63 -2.65 -39.36
N PRO A 35 0.58 -2.45 -38.80
CA PRO A 35 0.96 -1.16 -38.23
C PRO A 35 0.85 0.01 -39.20
N GLN A 36 1.06 -0.20 -40.50
CA GLN A 36 0.96 0.86 -41.51
C GLN A 36 -0.47 1.41 -41.64
N HIS A 37 -1.48 0.61 -41.29
CA HIS A 37 -2.89 0.96 -41.46
C HIS A 37 -3.57 1.46 -40.18
N VAL A 38 -3.06 1.09 -39.01
CA VAL A 38 -3.77 1.32 -37.73
C VAL A 38 -2.94 2.04 -36.67
N LYS A 39 -1.66 2.39 -36.96
CA LYS A 39 -0.81 3.10 -36.00
C LYS A 39 -1.31 4.51 -35.69
N ALA A 40 -1.72 5.28 -36.71
CA ALA A 40 -2.28 6.61 -36.51
C ALA A 40 -3.57 6.57 -35.66
N ASP A 41 -4.46 5.63 -35.97
CA ASP A 41 -5.71 5.42 -35.23
C ASP A 41 -5.46 4.98 -33.78
N TRP A 42 -4.43 4.16 -33.55
CA TRP A 42 -4.01 3.76 -32.22
C TRP A 42 -3.44 4.94 -31.42
N GLU A 43 -2.60 5.77 -32.02
CA GLU A 43 -2.03 6.95 -31.35
C GLU A 43 -3.13 7.95 -30.97
N ALA A 44 -4.10 8.18 -31.85
CA ALA A 44 -5.26 9.03 -31.63
C ALA A 44 -6.29 8.46 -30.63
N LEU A 45 -6.18 7.19 -30.25
CA LEU A 45 -7.13 6.55 -29.35
C LEU A 45 -6.96 7.08 -27.90
N PRO A 46 -8.05 7.47 -27.21
CA PRO A 46 -7.98 7.87 -25.79
C PRO A 46 -7.44 6.77 -24.90
N ASP A 47 -6.74 7.14 -23.81
CA ASP A 47 -6.16 6.17 -22.87
C ASP A 47 -7.20 5.23 -22.24
N SER A 48 -8.42 5.70 -22.01
CA SER A 48 -9.54 4.87 -21.53
C SER A 48 -9.84 3.70 -22.47
N LYS A 49 -9.78 3.91 -23.79
CA LYS A 49 -9.99 2.86 -24.79
C LYS A 49 -8.74 2.00 -25.01
N LYS A 50 -7.53 2.56 -24.85
CA LYS A 50 -6.28 1.78 -24.82
C LYS A 50 -6.25 0.81 -23.63
N ASN A 51 -6.86 1.18 -22.51
CA ASN A 51 -6.89 0.38 -21.30
C ASN A 51 -7.58 -0.99 -21.49
N LYS A 52 -8.63 -1.06 -22.33
CA LYS A 52 -9.27 -2.33 -22.75
C LYS A 52 -8.23 -3.34 -23.23
N TYR A 53 -7.29 -2.90 -24.07
CA TYR A 53 -6.27 -3.77 -24.65
C TYR A 53 -5.11 -4.06 -23.68
N ARG A 54 -4.75 -3.10 -22.81
CA ARG A 54 -3.78 -3.32 -21.72
C ARG A 54 -4.28 -4.41 -20.74
N MET A 55 -5.57 -4.43 -20.43
CA MET A 55 -6.19 -5.47 -19.62
C MET A 55 -6.12 -6.86 -20.28
N MET A 56 -6.35 -6.95 -21.59
CA MET A 56 -6.25 -8.22 -22.34
C MET A 56 -4.83 -8.82 -22.33
N CYS A 57 -3.80 -7.98 -22.22
CA CYS A 57 -2.40 -8.41 -22.12
C CYS A 57 -1.97 -8.86 -20.73
N GLY A 58 -2.86 -8.76 -19.73
CA GLY A 58 -2.52 -8.99 -18.35
C GLY A 58 -1.53 -7.98 -17.77
N GLU A 59 -1.32 -6.83 -18.45
CA GLU A 59 -0.51 -5.72 -17.93
C GLU A 59 -1.14 -5.10 -16.67
N ASN A 60 -2.46 -5.27 -16.49
CA ASN A 60 -3.22 -4.89 -15.30
C ASN A 60 -3.58 -6.10 -14.40
N ARG A 61 -2.90 -7.25 -14.51
CA ARG A 61 -3.10 -8.31 -13.50
C ARG A 61 -2.47 -7.85 -12.20
N GLU A 62 -3.30 -7.75 -11.18
CA GLU A 62 -2.85 -7.49 -9.82
C GLU A 62 -1.79 -8.53 -9.42
N LYS A 63 -0.64 -8.05 -8.96
CA LYS A 63 0.43 -8.93 -8.47
C LYS A 63 0.01 -9.43 -7.10
N LEU A 64 0.10 -10.74 -6.92
CA LEU A 64 -0.23 -11.39 -5.65
C LEU A 64 1.05 -11.93 -5.00
N ASP A 65 1.06 -12.00 -3.68
CA ASP A 65 2.06 -12.73 -2.91
C ASP A 65 1.82 -14.26 -3.00
N CYS A 66 2.69 -15.06 -2.37
CA CYS A 66 2.56 -16.52 -2.35
C CYS A 66 1.32 -17.04 -1.59
N ARG A 67 0.62 -16.18 -0.85
CA ARG A 67 -0.64 -16.45 -0.15
C ARG A 67 -1.86 -15.97 -0.95
N GLY A 68 -1.65 -15.38 -2.13
CA GLY A 68 -2.72 -14.86 -2.97
C GLY A 68 -3.19 -13.45 -2.59
N ILE A 69 -2.46 -12.74 -1.72
CA ILE A 69 -2.80 -11.39 -1.26
C ILE A 69 -2.25 -10.36 -2.26
N PRO A 70 -3.04 -9.37 -2.69
CA PRO A 70 -2.57 -8.27 -3.52
C PRO A 70 -1.36 -7.54 -2.93
N LEU A 71 -0.29 -7.37 -3.71
CA LEU A 71 0.87 -6.57 -3.29
C LEU A 71 0.50 -5.12 -3.01
N ARG A 72 -0.52 -4.59 -3.71
CA ARG A 72 -1.06 -3.26 -3.46
C ARG A 72 -1.60 -3.12 -2.03
N GLN A 73 -2.19 -4.17 -1.49
CA GLN A 73 -2.70 -4.17 -0.11
C GLN A 73 -1.54 -3.99 0.89
N HIS A 74 -0.42 -4.69 0.68
CA HIS A 74 0.78 -4.51 1.51
C HIS A 74 1.36 -3.09 1.40
N GLU A 75 1.33 -2.50 0.21
CA GLU A 75 1.78 -1.12 -0.01
C GLU A 75 0.88 -0.10 0.71
N GLU A 76 -0.44 -0.30 0.67
CA GLU A 76 -1.43 0.52 1.36
C GLU A 76 -1.28 0.40 2.88
N GLU A 77 -1.17 -0.81 3.43
CA GLU A 77 -0.92 -1.07 4.86
C GLU A 77 0.37 -0.38 5.33
N ALA A 78 1.47 -0.53 4.60
CA ALA A 78 2.74 0.12 4.93
C ALA A 78 2.67 1.65 4.83
N GLN A 79 1.87 2.19 3.91
CA GLN A 79 1.66 3.63 3.80
C GLN A 79 0.83 4.18 4.96
N ASP A 80 -0.20 3.45 5.37
CA ASP A 80 -1.04 3.83 6.51
C ASP A 80 -0.26 3.78 7.83
N GLU A 81 0.58 2.75 8.05
CA GLU A 81 1.49 2.68 9.20
C GLU A 81 2.44 3.88 9.26
N ARG A 82 3.01 4.28 8.10
CA ARG A 82 3.89 5.46 8.02
C ARG A 82 3.14 6.74 8.35
N ARG A 83 1.92 6.91 7.81
CA ARG A 83 1.09 8.08 8.08
C ARG A 83 0.75 8.19 9.55
N GLN A 84 0.30 7.10 10.17
CA GLN A 84 -0.01 7.07 11.61
C GLN A 84 1.23 7.41 12.45
N ALA A 85 2.41 6.90 12.09
CA ALA A 85 3.66 7.21 12.78
C ALA A 85 4.05 8.70 12.65
N GLU A 86 3.83 9.31 11.48
CA GLU A 86 4.07 10.74 11.25
C GLU A 86 3.09 11.62 12.03
N GLU A 87 1.81 11.27 12.02
CA GLU A 87 0.76 11.95 12.80
C GLU A 87 1.05 11.89 14.30
N MET A 88 1.46 10.74 14.81
CA MET A 88 1.88 10.58 16.20
C MET A 88 3.08 11.47 16.55
N LYS A 89 4.13 11.49 15.72
CA LYS A 89 5.31 12.35 15.93
C LYS A 89 4.93 13.82 15.95
N LYS A 90 4.07 14.25 15.02
CA LYS A 90 3.57 15.62 14.95
C LYS A 90 2.79 15.99 16.21
N SER A 91 1.88 15.12 16.66
CA SER A 91 1.11 15.34 17.89
C SER A 91 2.01 15.45 19.13
N ILE A 92 3.05 14.61 19.24
CA ILE A 92 4.03 14.69 20.33
C ILE A 92 4.80 16.02 20.27
N ALA A 93 5.25 16.44 19.09
CA ALA A 93 5.98 17.71 18.92
C ALA A 93 5.10 18.91 19.33
N GLU A 94 3.84 18.96 18.85
CA GLU A 94 2.89 20.01 19.20
C GLU A 94 2.61 20.06 20.71
N MET A 95 2.48 18.90 21.37
CA MET A 95 2.30 18.82 22.81
C MET A 95 3.52 19.39 23.56
N VAL A 96 4.73 19.01 23.16
CA VAL A 96 5.97 19.49 23.78
C VAL A 96 6.14 20.99 23.57
N ASP A 97 5.91 21.47 22.35
CA ASP A 97 6.02 22.89 22.00
C ASP A 97 5.01 23.73 22.80
N PHE A 98 3.77 23.27 22.94
CA PHE A 98 2.74 23.92 23.75
C PHE A 98 3.19 24.11 25.20
N TYR A 99 3.70 23.05 25.84
CA TYR A 99 4.20 23.13 27.21
C TYR A 99 5.51 23.92 27.34
N HIS A 100 6.36 23.91 26.31
CA HIS A 100 7.59 24.68 26.28
C HIS A 100 7.32 26.20 26.21
N VAL A 101 6.43 26.62 25.30
CA VAL A 101 6.00 28.03 25.18
C VAL A 101 5.34 28.51 26.48
N GLY A 102 4.54 27.66 27.13
CA GLY A 102 3.95 27.95 28.44
C GLY A 102 4.91 27.86 29.62
N GLN A 103 6.21 27.57 29.40
CA GLN A 103 7.22 27.32 30.43
C GLN A 103 6.81 26.25 31.47
N ALA A 104 5.87 25.39 31.13
CA ALA A 104 5.23 24.41 32.02
C ALA A 104 5.65 22.96 31.71
N LEU A 105 6.61 22.76 30.80
CA LEU A 105 7.10 21.43 30.42
C LEU A 105 7.59 20.61 31.61
N HIS A 106 8.18 21.27 32.62
CA HIS A 106 8.62 20.60 33.83
C HIS A 106 7.48 20.02 34.68
N GLN A 107 6.27 20.58 34.58
CA GLN A 107 5.06 20.16 35.30
C GLN A 107 4.17 19.23 34.48
N ALA A 108 4.37 19.17 33.16
CA ALA A 108 3.63 18.30 32.26
C ALA A 108 3.75 16.83 32.70
N THR A 109 2.62 16.15 32.79
CA THR A 109 2.55 14.76 33.24
C THR A 109 2.52 13.82 32.04
N PHE A 110 3.45 12.87 32.02
CA PHE A 110 3.57 11.82 31.02
C PHE A 110 3.23 10.47 31.65
N PHE A 111 2.64 9.59 30.84
CA PHE A 111 2.39 8.20 31.21
C PHE A 111 3.23 7.29 30.34
N ILE A 112 4.00 6.40 30.97
CA ILE A 112 4.80 5.39 30.30
C ILE A 112 4.16 4.04 30.58
N VAL A 113 3.80 3.32 29.53
CA VAL A 113 3.16 2.00 29.62
C VAL A 113 4.13 0.94 29.09
N SER A 114 4.30 -0.13 29.84
CA SER A 114 5.05 -1.32 29.44
C SER A 114 4.19 -2.56 29.69
N THR A 115 4.24 -3.54 28.78
CA THR A 115 3.43 -4.76 28.89
C THR A 115 4.23 -5.95 28.39
N ASN A 116 4.27 -7.03 29.18
CA ASN A 116 4.74 -8.32 28.75
C ASN A 116 3.56 -9.22 28.41
N PHE A 117 3.74 -10.11 27.44
CA PHE A 117 2.69 -11.00 26.95
C PHE A 117 3.16 -12.45 27.00
N TYR A 118 2.26 -13.37 27.33
CA TYR A 118 2.56 -14.81 27.30
C TYR A 118 2.64 -15.34 25.88
N VAL A 119 1.69 -14.94 25.04
CA VAL A 119 1.54 -15.43 23.67
C VAL A 119 0.91 -14.34 22.81
N ASN A 120 1.34 -14.30 21.55
CA ASN A 120 0.67 -13.61 20.47
C ASN A 120 -0.05 -14.66 19.62
N THR A 121 -1.33 -14.45 19.36
CA THR A 121 -2.16 -15.36 18.55
C THR A 121 -2.16 -14.93 17.08
N ASP A 122 -2.51 -15.85 16.18
CA ASP A 122 -2.61 -15.59 14.74
C ASP A 122 -3.67 -14.53 14.37
N LEU A 123 -4.51 -14.12 15.32
CA LEU A 123 -5.53 -13.10 15.19
C LEU A 123 -5.13 -11.74 15.81
N TYR A 124 -3.83 -11.51 16.05
CA TYR A 124 -3.29 -10.30 16.67
C TYR A 124 -3.82 -10.02 18.09
N TYR A 125 -4.32 -11.04 18.78
CA TYR A 125 -4.61 -10.94 20.21
C TYR A 125 -3.37 -11.27 21.02
N TYR A 126 -3.06 -10.38 21.96
CA TYR A 126 -1.98 -10.55 22.93
C TYR A 126 -2.57 -10.93 24.29
N VAL A 127 -2.08 -12.04 24.87
CA VAL A 127 -2.47 -12.44 26.23
C VAL A 127 -1.49 -11.77 27.21
N PRO A 128 -1.92 -10.74 27.98
CA PRO A 128 -1.01 -10.02 28.87
C PRO A 128 -0.54 -10.92 30.01
N ALA A 129 0.75 -10.84 30.30
CA ALA A 129 1.40 -11.48 31.45
C ALA A 129 1.66 -10.46 32.56
N GLU A 130 2.03 -9.25 32.20
CA GLU A 130 2.42 -8.18 33.13
C GLU A 130 2.13 -6.83 32.50
N LEU A 131 1.63 -5.87 33.28
CA LEU A 131 1.37 -4.50 32.88
C LEU A 131 1.98 -3.55 33.91
N SER A 132 2.78 -2.60 33.42
CA SER A 132 3.36 -1.52 34.22
C SER A 132 2.97 -0.18 33.62
N ILE A 133 2.49 0.74 34.46
CA ILE A 133 2.16 2.12 34.08
C ILE A 133 2.86 3.05 35.06
N LEU A 134 3.69 3.96 34.54
CA LEU A 134 4.38 4.98 35.32
C LEU A 134 3.80 6.35 34.98
N GLN A 135 3.44 7.10 36.02
CA GLN A 135 3.15 8.52 35.91
C GLN A 135 4.43 9.30 36.24
N PHE A 136 4.87 10.16 35.32
CA PHE A 136 6.15 10.88 35.41
C PHE A 136 5.98 12.37 35.05
N ASN A 137 6.74 13.24 35.69
CA ASN A 137 7.03 14.59 35.19
C ASN A 137 8.49 14.96 35.48
N PHE A 138 9.01 16.01 34.83
CA PHE A 138 10.42 16.37 35.03
C PHE A 138 10.71 17.06 36.37
N ASN A 139 9.68 17.61 37.04
CA ASN A 139 9.85 18.29 38.33
C ASN A 139 9.98 17.31 39.52
N CYS A 140 9.16 16.27 39.53
CA CYS A 140 9.06 15.31 40.64
C CYS A 140 9.63 13.93 40.29
N GLY A 141 9.95 13.67 39.03
CA GLY A 141 10.34 12.34 38.56
C GLY A 141 9.14 11.40 38.49
N ILE A 142 9.31 10.17 38.98
CA ILE A 142 8.22 9.18 39.03
C ILE A 142 7.27 9.56 40.17
N MET A 143 6.02 9.83 39.81
CA MET A 143 4.97 10.26 40.74
C MET A 143 4.14 9.09 41.27
N ARG A 144 3.79 8.15 40.38
CA ARG A 144 2.98 6.97 40.69
C ARG A 144 3.38 5.81 39.80
N GLU A 145 3.22 4.62 40.34
CA GLU A 145 3.42 3.36 39.63
C GLU A 145 2.18 2.49 39.83
N PHE A 146 1.75 1.88 38.73
CA PHE A 146 0.81 0.77 38.73
C PHE A 146 1.52 -0.41 38.10
N HIS A 147 1.50 -1.54 38.81
CA HIS A 147 2.12 -2.79 38.36
C HIS A 147 1.17 -3.93 38.67
N GLU A 148 0.84 -4.73 37.66
CA GLU A 148 0.01 -5.92 37.84
C GLU A 148 0.55 -7.08 36.99
N THR A 149 0.60 -8.27 37.60
CA THR A 149 0.89 -9.52 36.92
C THR A 149 -0.40 -10.30 36.73
N ALA A 150 -0.69 -10.67 35.48
CA ALA A 150 -1.84 -11.49 35.16
C ALA A 150 -1.57 -12.92 35.63
N LYS A 151 -2.38 -13.42 36.57
CA LYS A 151 -2.31 -14.82 36.98
C LYS A 151 -3.15 -15.66 36.01
N GLY A 152 -2.51 -16.58 35.31
CA GLY A 152 -3.21 -17.65 34.59
C GLY A 152 -4.06 -18.42 35.58
N LYS A 153 -5.38 -18.47 35.34
CA LYS A 153 -6.28 -19.37 36.06
C LYS A 153 -6.15 -20.79 35.53
#